data_AF-A0A2U1JER9-F1
#
_entry.id   AF-A0A2U1JER9-F1
#
_cell.length_a   1.000
_cell.length_b   1.000
_cell.length_c   1.000
_cell.angle_alpha   90.00
_cell.angle_beta   90.00
_cell.angle_gamma   90.00
#
_symmetry.space_group_name_H-M   'P 1'
#
loop_
_entity.id
_entity.type
_entity.pdbx_description
1 polymer ?
#
loop_
_entity_poly.entity_id
_entity_poly.type
_entity_poly.pdbx_seq_one_letter_code
_entity_poly.pdbx_strand_id
1 'polypeptide(L)'
;MKFGLFVLLTQILSASAAVVTVTVTAFQLNGVKCFCIQDGSVQCTGAVLPSPTPSPFDKCVKDHDGKSEFQLNGVKCFCIQDGSVQCTGAVLPSPTPSPPTPFEKCVKDHDGKSTFKINGVMCGCIVDGSVQCTGAVPPSPTPSPFDKCVKDHDGKSEFQLNGVKCFCIQDGSVQCTGVPLPTPSPFDKCVKDHDGKSEFQLNGVKCFCIQDGSVQCTGAVPPTPSPFDKCVQDHDGKSTFKINGVMCGCIVDGSVQCTGAIKPQ
;
A
#
# COMPACT_ATOMS: atom_id res chain seq x y z
N MET A 1 -58.84 -19.18 35.99
CA MET A 1 -60.05 -19.79 36.60
C MET A 1 -60.88 -18.67 37.20
N LYS A 2 -62.19 -18.63 36.90
CA LYS A 2 -63.15 -17.61 37.35
C LYS A 2 -63.35 -17.72 38.87
N PHE A 3 -63.17 -16.63 39.61
CA PHE A 3 -63.60 -16.53 41.01
C PHE A 3 -64.99 -15.88 41.07
N GLY A 4 -65.99 -16.67 41.43
CA GLY A 4 -67.34 -16.18 41.74
C GLY A 4 -67.43 -15.82 43.22
N LEU A 5 -67.52 -14.53 43.52
CA LEU A 5 -67.82 -13.99 44.83
C LEU A 5 -69.34 -13.99 45.02
N PHE A 6 -69.85 -14.79 45.95
CA PHE A 6 -71.22 -14.66 46.46
C PHE A 6 -71.16 -14.57 47.99
N VAL A 7 -71.30 -13.36 48.51
CA VAL A 7 -71.68 -13.11 49.90
C VAL A 7 -72.85 -12.16 49.86
N LEU A 8 -74.04 -12.69 50.15
CA LEU A 8 -75.23 -11.89 50.37
C LEU A 8 -75.98 -12.48 51.55
N LEU A 9 -75.78 -11.93 52.74
CA LEU A 9 -76.69 -12.18 53.87
C LEU A 9 -76.78 -10.91 54.71
N THR A 10 -77.87 -10.17 54.53
CA THR A 10 -78.39 -9.25 55.54
C THR A 10 -79.90 -9.42 55.56
N GLN A 11 -80.42 -9.94 56.66
CA GLN A 11 -81.51 -9.30 57.40
C GLN A 11 -81.67 -9.95 58.77
N ILE A 12 -81.77 -9.06 59.77
CA ILE A 12 -81.80 -9.27 61.21
C ILE A 12 -83.26 -9.50 61.60
N LEU A 13 -83.57 -10.45 62.48
CA LEU A 13 -84.61 -10.32 63.51
C LEU A 13 -84.65 -11.52 64.49
N SER A 14 -84.92 -11.16 65.74
CA SER A 14 -85.40 -11.95 66.89
C SER A 14 -84.38 -12.66 67.80
N ALA A 15 -84.41 -12.20 69.06
CA ALA A 15 -83.62 -12.68 70.17
C ALA A 15 -83.99 -14.11 70.55
N SER A 16 -83.00 -14.98 70.48
CA SER A 16 -82.87 -16.21 71.24
C SER A 16 -81.36 -16.40 71.37
N ALA A 17 -80.86 -16.83 72.53
CA ALA A 17 -79.44 -17.17 72.67
C ALA A 17 -79.16 -18.42 71.83
N ALA A 18 -79.08 -18.25 70.51
CA ALA A 18 -78.64 -19.25 69.59
C ALA A 18 -77.12 -19.32 69.73
N VAL A 19 -76.63 -20.41 70.31
CA VAL A 19 -75.23 -20.77 70.19
C VAL A 19 -74.98 -20.96 68.69
N VAL A 20 -74.41 -19.94 68.05
CA VAL A 20 -73.95 -20.05 66.66
C VAL A 20 -72.73 -20.95 66.69
N THR A 21 -72.95 -22.26 66.52
CA THR A 21 -71.89 -23.19 66.19
C THR A 21 -71.39 -22.84 64.80
N VAL A 22 -70.31 -22.04 64.73
CA VAL A 22 -69.56 -21.82 63.50
C VAL A 22 -68.84 -23.12 63.19
N THR A 23 -69.34 -23.86 62.21
CA THR A 23 -68.66 -25.04 61.68
C THR A 23 -67.42 -24.55 60.95
N VAL A 24 -66.23 -24.75 61.55
CA VAL A 24 -64.95 -24.41 60.90
C VAL A 24 -64.74 -25.41 59.76
N THR A 25 -65.09 -25.02 58.54
CA THR A 25 -64.81 -25.80 57.34
C THR A 25 -63.33 -25.67 57.01
N ALA A 26 -62.58 -26.74 57.20
CA ALA A 26 -61.22 -26.83 56.69
C ALA A 26 -61.26 -27.00 55.17
N PHE A 27 -60.42 -26.26 54.44
CA PHE A 27 -60.24 -26.40 53.00
C PHE A 27 -58.75 -26.42 52.65
N GLN A 28 -58.43 -26.97 51.47
CA GLN A 28 -57.04 -27.05 50.99
C GLN A 28 -56.76 -25.90 50.02
N LEU A 29 -55.68 -25.17 50.25
CA LEU A 29 -55.17 -24.16 49.30
C LEU A 29 -53.69 -24.44 49.04
N ASN A 30 -53.34 -24.76 47.79
CA ASN A 30 -51.99 -25.18 47.39
C ASN A 30 -51.40 -26.31 48.26
N GLY A 31 -52.24 -27.28 48.66
CA GLY A 31 -51.83 -28.41 49.50
C GLY A 31 -51.71 -28.12 51.00
N VAL A 32 -51.91 -26.86 51.41
CA VAL A 32 -51.91 -26.45 52.83
C VAL A 32 -53.33 -26.47 53.38
N LYS A 33 -53.48 -26.99 54.61
CA LYS A 33 -54.76 -27.00 55.32
C LYS A 33 -55.02 -25.62 55.91
N CYS A 34 -56.12 -25.02 55.46
CA CYS A 34 -56.56 -23.70 55.86
C CYS A 34 -57.92 -23.77 56.55
N PHE A 35 -58.14 -22.84 57.47
CA PHE A 35 -59.36 -22.71 58.25
C PHE A 35 -59.82 -21.26 58.20
N CYS A 36 -61.12 -21.03 58.03
CA CYS A 36 -61.71 -19.72 58.30
C CYS A 36 -61.89 -19.59 59.82
N ILE A 37 -61.35 -18.52 60.41
CA ILE A 37 -61.56 -18.20 61.83
C ILE A 37 -62.71 -17.20 61.99
N GLN A 38 -63.19 -17.02 63.23
CA GLN A 38 -64.48 -16.36 63.52
C GLN A 38 -64.56 -14.88 63.08
N ASP A 39 -63.43 -14.21 62.87
CA ASP A 39 -63.38 -12.83 62.36
C ASP A 39 -63.49 -12.75 60.82
N GLY A 40 -63.64 -13.88 60.14
CA GLY A 40 -63.72 -13.98 58.68
C GLY A 40 -62.36 -14.08 57.99
N SER A 41 -61.25 -14.06 58.73
CA SER A 41 -59.92 -14.26 58.16
C SER A 41 -59.58 -15.75 57.97
N VAL A 42 -58.65 -16.02 57.05
CA VAL A 42 -58.18 -17.38 56.76
C VAL A 42 -56.81 -17.58 57.42
N GLN A 43 -56.70 -18.58 58.29
CA GLN A 43 -55.43 -19.06 58.82
C GLN A 43 -55.05 -20.40 58.18
N CYS A 44 -53.82 -20.49 57.67
CA CYS A 44 -53.25 -21.71 57.12
C CYS A 44 -52.07 -22.15 57.99
N THR A 45 -52.05 -23.41 58.41
CA THR A 45 -50.94 -23.98 59.20
C THR A 45 -50.23 -25.04 58.37
N GLY A 46 -48.97 -24.75 57.99
CA GLY A 46 -48.10 -25.69 57.28
C GLY A 46 -46.97 -24.96 56.56
N ALA A 47 -45.78 -25.56 56.54
CA ALA A 47 -44.68 -25.07 55.72
C ALA A 47 -45.10 -25.09 54.26
N VAL A 48 -44.89 -23.96 53.56
CA VAL A 48 -45.03 -23.91 52.10
C VAL A 48 -43.99 -24.85 51.52
N LEU A 49 -44.39 -26.07 51.16
CA LEU A 49 -43.58 -26.92 50.30
C LEU A 49 -43.37 -26.12 49.01
N PRO A 50 -42.13 -25.84 48.59
CA PRO A 50 -41.90 -25.19 47.31
C PRO A 50 -42.56 -26.07 46.25
N SER A 51 -43.43 -25.45 45.44
CA SER A 51 -44.01 -26.08 44.25
C SER A 51 -42.88 -26.80 43.52
N PRO A 52 -43.04 -28.08 43.13
CA PRO A 52 -41.99 -28.77 42.40
C PRO A 52 -41.62 -27.91 41.20
N THR A 53 -40.34 -27.53 41.12
CA THR A 53 -39.83 -26.82 39.95
C THR A 53 -40.15 -27.70 38.74
N PRO A 54 -40.88 -27.20 37.74
CA PRO A 54 -41.21 -27.99 36.56
C PRO A 54 -39.91 -28.58 36.01
N SER A 55 -39.90 -29.88 35.70
CA SER A 55 -38.71 -30.44 35.05
C SER A 55 -38.48 -29.71 33.72
N PRO A 56 -37.23 -29.67 33.22
CA PRO A 56 -36.97 -29.09 31.91
C PRO A 56 -37.89 -29.66 30.81
N PHE A 57 -38.20 -30.96 30.89
CA PHE A 57 -39.20 -31.61 30.04
C PHE A 57 -40.61 -31.02 30.20
N ASP A 58 -41.12 -30.87 31.43
CA ASP A 58 -42.45 -30.28 31.68
C ASP A 58 -42.56 -28.84 31.18
N LYS A 59 -41.44 -28.09 31.26
CA LYS A 59 -41.35 -26.75 30.70
C LYS A 59 -41.49 -26.78 29.17
N CYS A 60 -40.76 -27.66 28.49
CA CYS A 60 -40.91 -27.87 27.05
C CYS A 60 -42.35 -28.24 26.66
N VAL A 61 -42.96 -29.18 27.37
CA VAL A 61 -44.35 -29.59 27.12
C VAL A 61 -45.32 -28.41 27.27
N LYS A 62 -45.11 -27.58 28.29
CA LYS A 62 -45.92 -26.37 28.51
C LYS A 62 -45.72 -25.32 27.43
N ASP A 63 -44.48 -25.12 26.98
CA ASP A 63 -44.13 -24.19 25.90
C ASP A 63 -44.72 -24.63 24.55
N HIS A 64 -45.12 -25.90 24.41
CA HIS A 64 -45.77 -26.48 23.23
C HIS A 64 -47.21 -26.95 23.48
N ASP A 65 -48.03 -26.08 24.08
CA ASP A 65 -49.47 -26.28 24.26
C ASP A 65 -49.87 -27.58 24.99
N GLY A 66 -49.00 -28.05 25.89
CA GLY A 66 -49.21 -29.28 26.65
C GLY A 66 -48.91 -30.56 25.86
N LYS A 67 -48.23 -30.48 24.72
CA LYS A 67 -47.92 -31.63 23.87
C LYS A 67 -46.44 -31.97 23.92
N SER A 68 -46.12 -33.21 24.32
CA SER A 68 -44.75 -33.75 24.24
C SER A 68 -44.35 -34.16 22.83
N GLU A 69 -45.32 -34.29 21.91
CA GLU A 69 -45.10 -34.54 20.48
C GLU A 69 -45.94 -33.55 19.67
N PHE A 70 -45.30 -32.86 18.71
CA PHE A 70 -45.94 -31.83 17.90
C PHE A 70 -45.31 -31.75 16.50
N GLN A 71 -45.97 -31.03 15.59
CA GLN A 71 -45.42 -30.73 14.28
C GLN A 71 -44.94 -29.29 14.21
N LEU A 72 -43.71 -29.09 13.75
CA LEU A 72 -43.15 -27.77 13.47
C LEU A 72 -42.77 -27.73 11.99
N ASN A 73 -43.44 -26.86 11.22
CA ASN A 73 -43.26 -26.74 9.77
C ASN A 73 -43.36 -28.08 9.00
N GLY A 74 -44.29 -28.95 9.40
CA GLY A 74 -44.51 -30.27 8.78
C GLY A 74 -43.52 -31.37 9.21
N VAL A 75 -42.63 -31.09 10.16
CA VAL A 75 -41.68 -32.07 10.73
C VAL A 75 -42.18 -32.52 12.10
N LYS A 76 -42.13 -33.84 12.35
CA LYS A 76 -42.49 -34.43 13.66
C LYS A 76 -41.37 -34.16 14.68
N CYS A 77 -41.74 -33.53 15.78
CA CYS A 77 -40.85 -33.12 16.86
C CYS A 77 -41.35 -33.62 18.22
N PHE A 78 -40.44 -33.83 19.16
CA PHE A 78 -40.73 -34.29 20.51
C PHE A 78 -39.85 -33.58 21.56
N CYS A 79 -40.42 -33.31 22.73
CA CYS A 79 -39.65 -32.86 23.89
C CYS A 79 -38.79 -34.02 24.42
N ILE A 80 -37.55 -33.75 24.83
CA ILE A 80 -36.67 -34.73 25.49
C ILE A 80 -36.35 -34.29 26.93
N GLN A 81 -35.75 -35.19 27.72
CA GLN A 81 -35.64 -35.05 29.18
C GLN A 81 -34.94 -33.76 29.66
N ASP A 82 -34.03 -33.22 28.86
CA ASP A 82 -33.31 -31.97 29.17
C ASP A 82 -34.11 -30.70 28.84
N GLY A 83 -35.35 -30.85 28.33
CA GLY A 83 -36.23 -29.74 27.96
C GLY A 83 -36.01 -29.20 26.55
N SER A 84 -35.14 -29.80 25.75
CA SER A 84 -34.99 -29.46 24.34
C SER A 84 -35.99 -30.20 23.45
N VAL A 85 -36.09 -29.74 22.19
CA VAL A 85 -36.96 -30.31 21.16
C VAL A 85 -36.10 -31.05 20.15
N GLN A 86 -36.40 -32.32 19.91
CA GLN A 86 -35.77 -33.13 18.88
C GLN A 86 -36.76 -33.44 17.77
N CYS A 87 -36.36 -33.25 16.51
CA CYS A 87 -37.21 -33.50 15.34
C CYS A 87 -36.63 -34.61 14.47
N THR A 88 -37.46 -35.56 14.03
CA THR A 88 -37.07 -36.65 13.14
C THR A 88 -37.55 -36.38 11.72
N GLY A 89 -36.64 -36.43 10.74
CA GLY A 89 -37.00 -36.47 9.32
C GLY A 89 -36.87 -35.19 8.50
N ALA A 90 -36.11 -34.19 8.94
CA ALA A 90 -35.73 -33.06 8.08
C ALA A 90 -34.23 -32.82 8.10
N VAL A 91 -33.63 -32.76 6.91
CA VAL A 91 -32.47 -31.90 6.68
C VAL A 91 -32.91 -30.52 7.16
N LEU A 92 -32.31 -30.03 8.26
CA LEU A 92 -32.60 -28.67 8.72
C LEU A 92 -32.49 -27.74 7.50
N PRO A 93 -33.41 -26.79 7.27
CA PRO A 93 -33.07 -25.67 6.42
C PRO A 93 -31.76 -25.11 6.97
N SER A 94 -30.72 -25.11 6.12
CA SER A 94 -29.41 -24.58 6.47
C SER A 94 -29.62 -23.32 7.28
N PRO A 95 -29.01 -23.19 8.48
CA PRO A 95 -29.19 -22.00 9.30
C PRO A 95 -28.99 -20.79 8.41
N THR A 96 -29.94 -19.85 8.47
CA THR A 96 -29.83 -18.57 7.77
C THR A 96 -28.41 -18.07 8.00
N PRO A 97 -27.63 -17.76 6.94
CA PRO A 97 -26.22 -17.44 7.10
C PRO A 97 -26.13 -16.32 8.12
N SER A 98 -25.52 -16.63 9.28
CA SER A 98 -25.24 -15.63 10.30
C SER A 98 -24.53 -14.45 9.60
N PRO A 99 -24.87 -13.20 9.97
CA PRO A 99 -24.16 -12.06 9.42
C PRO A 99 -22.65 -12.29 9.62
N PRO A 100 -21.83 -12.11 8.56
CA PRO A 100 -20.42 -12.39 8.65
C PRO A 100 -19.83 -11.57 9.79
N THR A 101 -19.06 -12.23 10.64
CA THR A 101 -18.25 -11.58 11.66
C THR A 101 -17.33 -10.54 11.01
N PRO A 102 -16.89 -9.51 11.75
CA PRO A 102 -15.93 -8.55 11.23
C PRO A 102 -14.68 -9.21 10.62
N PHE A 103 -14.19 -10.29 11.24
CA PHE A 103 -13.11 -11.12 10.70
C PHE A 103 -13.48 -11.76 9.35
N GLU A 104 -14.64 -12.43 9.24
CA GLU A 104 -15.08 -13.05 7.98
C GLU A 104 -15.29 -12.03 6.87
N LYS A 105 -15.73 -10.81 7.22
CA LYS A 105 -15.83 -9.70 6.28
C LYS A 105 -14.44 -9.30 5.76
N CYS A 106 -13.46 -9.12 6.64
CA CYS A 106 -12.08 -8.85 6.25
C CYS A 106 -11.51 -9.95 5.34
N VAL A 107 -11.73 -11.22 5.69
CA VAL A 107 -11.27 -12.37 4.87
C VAL A 107 -11.91 -12.31 3.48
N LYS A 108 -13.20 -11.97 3.38
CA LYS A 108 -13.91 -11.82 2.12
C LYS A 108 -13.39 -10.64 1.30
N ASP A 109 -13.10 -9.52 1.94
CA ASP A 109 -12.53 -8.32 1.31
C ASP A 109 -11.10 -8.56 0.79
N HIS A 110 -10.44 -9.64 1.24
CA HIS A 110 -9.11 -10.09 0.81
C HIS A 110 -9.12 -11.47 0.12
N ASP A 111 -10.04 -11.67 -0.82
CA ASP A 111 -10.11 -12.85 -1.70
C ASP A 111 -10.19 -14.20 -0.95
N GLY A 112 -10.81 -14.21 0.23
CA GLY A 112 -10.95 -15.40 1.06
C GLY A 112 -9.69 -15.77 1.85
N LYS A 113 -8.70 -14.88 1.94
CA LYS A 113 -7.43 -15.14 2.66
C LYS A 113 -7.41 -14.42 4.01
N SER A 114 -7.24 -15.17 5.08
CA SER A 114 -7.01 -14.62 6.43
C SER A 114 -5.57 -14.11 6.64
N THR A 115 -4.63 -14.55 5.80
CA THR A 115 -3.26 -14.06 5.75
C THR A 115 -2.87 -13.78 4.30
N PHE A 116 -2.33 -12.59 4.03
CA PHE A 116 -2.01 -12.11 2.70
C PHE A 116 -0.79 -11.18 2.72
N LYS A 117 -0.33 -10.77 1.54
CA LYS A 117 0.80 -9.84 1.39
C LYS A 117 0.32 -8.48 0.88
N ILE A 118 0.62 -7.42 1.62
CA ILE A 118 0.51 -6.04 1.14
C ILE A 118 1.92 -5.50 0.96
N ASN A 119 2.31 -5.15 -0.27
CA ASN A 119 3.64 -4.61 -0.58
C ASN A 119 4.81 -5.47 -0.03
N GLY A 120 4.64 -6.80 0.00
CA GLY A 120 5.64 -7.73 0.53
C GLY A 120 5.57 -7.99 2.04
N VAL A 121 4.74 -7.27 2.80
CA VAL A 121 4.51 -7.50 4.25
C VAL A 121 3.49 -8.58 4.46
N MET A 122 3.77 -9.50 5.38
CA MET A 122 2.76 -10.44 5.85
C MET A 122 1.75 -9.70 6.71
N CYS A 123 0.50 -9.68 6.25
CA CYS A 123 -0.65 -9.13 6.95
C CYS A 123 -1.71 -10.19 7.15
N GLY A 124 -2.56 -10.00 8.13
CA GLY A 124 -3.71 -10.88 8.35
C GLY A 124 -4.87 -10.15 8.99
N CYS A 125 -6.06 -10.70 8.79
CA CYS A 125 -7.26 -10.26 9.49
C CYS A 125 -7.14 -10.62 10.97
N ILE A 126 -7.59 -9.74 11.85
CA ILE A 126 -7.73 -10.03 13.29
C ILE A 126 -9.21 -9.98 13.70
N VAL A 127 -9.49 -10.39 14.93
CA VAL A 127 -10.86 -10.70 15.41
C VAL A 127 -11.86 -9.56 15.22
N ASP A 128 -11.40 -8.31 15.31
CA ASP A 128 -12.24 -7.11 15.12
C ASP A 128 -12.51 -6.74 13.65
N GLY A 129 -11.96 -7.50 12.69
CA GLY A 129 -12.08 -7.26 11.26
C GLY A 129 -11.07 -6.28 10.68
N SER A 130 -10.11 -5.79 11.48
CA SER A 130 -9.00 -4.98 10.98
C SER A 130 -7.87 -5.86 10.41
N VAL A 131 -6.98 -5.23 9.65
CA VAL A 131 -5.78 -5.86 9.10
C VAL A 131 -4.59 -5.51 9.98
N GLN A 132 -3.92 -6.53 10.52
CA GLN A 132 -2.68 -6.39 11.26
C GLN A 132 -1.53 -6.95 10.43
N CYS A 133 -0.44 -6.19 10.31
CA CYS A 133 0.76 -6.61 9.60
C CYS A 133 1.90 -6.88 10.58
N THR A 134 2.55 -8.03 10.43
CA THR A 134 3.72 -8.42 11.22
C THR A 134 4.94 -8.50 10.32
N GLY A 135 5.91 -7.65 10.59
CA GLY A 135 7.12 -7.49 9.78
C GLY A 135 7.43 -6.01 9.66
N ALA A 136 8.71 -5.66 9.83
CA ALA A 136 9.19 -4.32 9.55
C ALA A 136 8.64 -3.88 8.19
N VAL A 137 8.10 -2.66 8.14
CA VAL A 137 7.70 -2.00 6.89
C VAL A 137 8.82 -2.26 5.86
N PRO A 138 8.60 -3.06 4.81
CA PRO A 138 9.51 -3.10 3.68
C PRO A 138 9.51 -1.67 3.18
N PRO A 139 10.70 -1.11 2.90
CA PRO A 139 10.80 0.25 2.46
C PRO A 139 9.78 0.44 1.34
N SER A 140 8.96 1.47 1.51
CA SER A 140 8.09 2.04 0.48
C SER A 140 8.77 1.94 -0.89
N PRO A 141 8.05 1.81 -2.02
CA PRO A 141 8.66 1.95 -3.34
C PRO A 141 9.29 3.33 -3.58
N THR A 142 9.23 4.24 -2.60
CA THR A 142 10.12 5.39 -2.52
C THR A 142 11.56 4.90 -2.44
N PRO A 143 12.39 5.11 -3.48
CA PRO A 143 13.80 4.78 -3.42
C PRO A 143 14.38 5.39 -2.16
N SER A 144 15.21 4.63 -1.43
CA SER A 144 15.90 5.22 -0.28
C SER A 144 16.68 6.46 -0.75
N PRO A 145 16.95 7.45 0.11
CA PRO A 145 17.76 8.60 -0.28
C PRO A 145 19.09 8.17 -0.95
N PHE A 146 19.69 7.08 -0.45
CA PHE A 146 20.83 6.43 -1.08
C PHE A 146 20.52 5.92 -2.50
N ASP A 147 19.45 5.15 -2.71
CA ASP A 147 19.07 4.64 -4.03
C ASP A 147 18.76 5.78 -5.02
N LYS A 148 18.21 6.88 -4.52
CA LYS A 148 18.00 8.09 -5.32
C LYS A 148 19.34 8.69 -5.77
N CYS A 149 20.30 8.84 -4.85
CA CYS A 149 21.65 9.28 -5.20
C CYS A 149 22.31 8.36 -6.22
N VAL A 150 22.22 7.04 -6.02
CA VAL A 150 22.76 6.04 -6.95
C VAL A 150 22.12 6.19 -8.33
N LYS A 151 20.79 6.40 -8.40
CA LYS A 151 20.07 6.64 -9.65
C LYS A 151 20.46 7.95 -10.33
N ASP A 152 20.64 9.02 -9.55
CA ASP A 152 21.08 10.34 -10.04
C ASP A 152 22.54 10.29 -10.58
N HIS A 153 23.30 9.25 -10.23
CA HIS A 153 24.67 8.97 -10.68
C HIS A 153 24.80 7.68 -11.51
N ASP A 154 23.91 7.50 -12.50
CA ASP A 154 23.97 6.41 -13.50
C ASP A 154 24.01 4.99 -12.90
N GLY A 155 23.38 4.80 -11.74
CA GLY A 155 23.36 3.51 -11.05
C GLY A 155 24.64 3.20 -10.28
N LYS A 156 25.52 4.17 -10.06
CA LYS A 156 26.81 3.97 -9.36
C LYS A 156 26.79 4.60 -7.97
N SER A 157 27.06 3.79 -6.95
CA SER A 157 27.28 4.27 -5.58
C SER A 157 28.67 4.88 -5.37
N GLU A 158 29.61 4.62 -6.29
CA GLU A 158 30.95 5.21 -6.33
C GLU A 158 31.21 5.77 -7.73
N PHE A 159 31.65 7.02 -7.82
CA PHE A 159 31.91 7.71 -9.08
C PHE A 159 33.04 8.74 -8.94
N GLN A 160 33.47 9.32 -10.07
CA GLN A 160 34.44 10.42 -10.09
C GLN A 160 33.77 11.72 -10.47
N LEU A 161 34.00 12.77 -9.67
CA LEU A 161 33.61 14.14 -9.99
C LEU A 161 34.88 14.99 -10.07
N ASN A 162 35.19 15.55 -11.24
CA ASN A 162 36.39 16.35 -11.46
C ASN A 162 37.70 15.67 -10.99
N GLY A 163 37.82 14.36 -11.20
CA GLY A 163 38.99 13.56 -10.77
C GLY A 163 39.03 13.21 -9.29
N VAL A 164 38.01 13.56 -8.50
CA VAL A 164 37.88 13.17 -7.08
C VAL A 164 36.94 11.98 -6.95
N LYS A 165 37.35 10.98 -6.17
CA LYS A 165 36.51 9.82 -5.85
C LYS A 165 35.40 10.24 -4.89
N CYS A 166 34.15 10.03 -5.30
CA CYS A 166 32.96 10.36 -4.55
C CYS A 166 32.06 9.13 -4.39
N PHE A 167 31.26 9.10 -3.35
CA PHE A 167 30.32 8.02 -3.06
C PHE A 167 29.01 8.56 -2.49
N CYS A 168 27.92 7.87 -2.80
CA CYS A 168 26.65 8.10 -2.14
C CYS A 168 26.72 7.60 -0.69
N ILE A 169 26.12 8.32 0.25
CA ILE A 169 25.96 7.89 1.63
C ILE A 169 24.48 7.73 2.00
N GLN A 170 24.21 7.14 3.16
CA GLN A 170 22.87 6.65 3.54
C GLN A 170 21.77 7.72 3.52
N ASP A 171 22.10 8.98 3.77
CA ASP A 171 21.17 10.09 3.72
C ASP A 171 20.88 10.62 2.29
N GLY A 172 21.50 10.02 1.27
CA GLY A 172 21.37 10.40 -0.13
C GLY A 172 22.29 11.54 -0.58
N SER A 173 23.18 12.02 0.28
CA SER A 173 24.20 12.98 -0.11
C SER A 173 25.41 12.31 -0.74
N VAL A 174 26.23 13.13 -1.40
CA VAL A 174 27.50 12.72 -2.02
C VAL A 174 28.64 13.15 -1.11
N GLN A 175 29.48 12.20 -0.73
CA GLN A 175 30.71 12.47 0.00
C GLN A 175 31.91 12.19 -0.91
N CYS A 176 32.83 13.14 -1.02
CA CYS A 176 34.03 13.00 -1.83
C CYS A 176 35.26 12.87 -0.94
N THR A 177 36.11 11.90 -1.26
CA THR A 177 37.40 11.69 -0.61
C THR A 177 38.51 12.01 -1.59
N GLY A 178 39.37 12.95 -1.21
CA GLY A 178 40.52 13.39 -2.00
C GLY A 178 40.59 14.90 -2.09
N VAL A 179 41.80 15.41 -2.31
CA VAL A 179 42.01 16.80 -2.74
C VAL A 179 41.52 16.88 -4.19
N PRO A 180 40.78 17.93 -4.60
CA PRO A 180 40.52 18.19 -6.01
C PRO A 180 41.81 17.98 -6.80
N LEU A 181 41.76 17.18 -7.87
CA LEU A 181 42.90 17.11 -8.78
C LEU A 181 43.27 18.57 -9.11
N PRO A 182 44.54 18.98 -8.94
CA PRO A 182 44.90 20.37 -9.17
C PRO A 182 44.34 20.78 -10.52
N THR A 183 43.59 21.89 -10.54
CA THR A 183 43.06 22.45 -11.78
C THR A 183 44.25 22.56 -12.74
N PRO A 184 44.17 21.96 -13.95
CA PRO A 184 45.27 22.01 -14.90
C PRO A 184 45.75 23.45 -15.02
N SER A 185 47.06 23.66 -14.93
CA SER A 185 47.57 25.02 -15.06
C SER A 185 47.15 25.59 -16.42
N PRO A 186 47.03 26.92 -16.56
CA PRO A 186 46.74 27.52 -17.86
C PRO A 186 47.68 27.02 -18.97
N PHE A 187 48.97 26.79 -18.62
CA PHE A 187 49.94 26.14 -19.49
C PHE A 187 49.53 24.71 -19.89
N ASP A 188 49.17 23.84 -18.95
CA ASP A 188 48.76 22.45 -19.25
C ASP A 188 47.52 22.41 -20.15
N LYS A 189 46.62 23.39 -19.98
CA LYS A 189 45.46 23.55 -20.86
C LYS A 189 45.89 23.87 -22.29
N CYS A 190 46.79 24.84 -22.48
CA CYS A 190 47.37 25.16 -23.78
C CYS A 190 48.04 23.94 -24.43
N VAL A 191 48.86 23.21 -23.66
CA VAL A 191 49.54 22.00 -24.14
C VAL A 191 48.52 20.96 -24.60
N LYS A 192 47.43 20.78 -23.85
CA LYS A 192 46.34 19.86 -24.22
C LYS A 192 45.59 20.32 -25.48
N ASP A 193 45.34 21.62 -25.62
CA ASP A 193 44.69 22.22 -26.78
C ASP A 193 45.55 22.10 -28.07
N HIS A 194 46.85 21.81 -27.91
CA HIS A 194 47.82 21.59 -28.99
C HIS A 194 48.41 20.16 -28.99
N ASP A 195 47.54 19.15 -28.90
CA ASP A 195 47.89 17.72 -29.05
C ASP A 195 49.00 17.24 -28.08
N GLY A 196 49.06 17.81 -26.88
CA GLY A 196 50.06 17.46 -25.89
C GLY A 196 51.45 18.08 -26.14
N LYS A 197 51.57 19.06 -27.05
CA LYS A 197 52.85 19.69 -27.39
C LYS A 197 52.93 21.11 -26.83
N SER A 198 53.94 21.37 -26.02
CA SER A 198 54.28 22.72 -25.56
C SER A 198 54.96 23.57 -26.63
N GLU A 199 55.47 22.94 -27.68
CA GLU A 199 56.06 23.58 -28.87
C GLU A 199 55.45 22.97 -30.14
N PHE A 200 54.94 23.80 -31.04
CA PHE A 200 54.26 23.37 -32.26
C PHE A 200 54.45 24.39 -33.39
N GLN A 201 54.00 24.05 -34.60
CA GLN A 201 54.04 24.95 -35.74
C GLN A 201 52.63 25.38 -36.12
N LEU A 202 52.40 26.69 -36.25
CA LEU A 202 51.21 27.25 -36.87
C LEU A 202 51.62 27.95 -38.16
N ASN A 203 51.12 27.48 -39.30
CA ASN A 203 51.42 28.05 -40.63
C ASN A 203 52.94 28.21 -40.89
N GLY A 204 53.75 27.24 -40.46
CA GLY A 204 55.20 27.26 -40.61
C GLY A 204 55.95 28.14 -39.60
N VAL A 205 55.27 28.79 -38.66
CA VAL A 205 55.88 29.57 -37.57
C VAL A 205 55.96 28.72 -36.30
N LYS A 206 57.13 28.70 -35.67
CA LYS A 206 57.35 28.01 -34.40
C LYS A 206 56.65 28.78 -33.27
N CYS A 207 55.75 28.09 -32.57
CA CYS A 207 54.96 28.61 -31.47
C CYS A 207 55.13 27.74 -30.23
N PHE A 208 54.94 28.33 -29.05
CA PHE A 208 55.01 27.65 -27.77
C PHE A 208 53.94 28.15 -26.81
N CYS A 209 53.48 27.25 -25.94
CA CYS A 209 52.65 27.63 -24.80
C CYS A 209 53.51 28.39 -23.77
N ILE A 210 52.96 29.44 -23.17
CA ILE A 210 53.60 30.15 -22.05
C ILE A 210 52.77 29.97 -20.76
N GLN A 211 53.33 30.40 -19.62
CA GLN A 211 52.80 30.06 -18.30
C GLN A 211 51.34 30.50 -18.06
N ASP A 212 50.89 31.57 -18.72
CA ASP A 212 49.52 32.07 -18.62
C ASP A 212 48.51 31.30 -19.50
N GLY A 213 48.97 30.30 -20.25
CA GLY A 213 48.17 29.49 -21.16
C GLY A 213 47.96 30.08 -22.55
N SER A 214 48.58 31.22 -22.86
CA SER A 214 48.59 31.77 -24.22
C SER A 214 49.66 31.12 -25.09
N VAL A 215 49.51 31.32 -26.41
CA VAL A 215 50.45 30.86 -27.43
C VAL A 215 51.31 32.03 -27.86
N GLN A 216 52.62 31.88 -27.74
CA GLN A 216 53.59 32.84 -28.26
C GLN A 216 54.33 32.23 -29.45
N CYS A 217 54.38 32.96 -30.56
CA CYS A 217 55.07 32.53 -31.77
C CYS A 217 56.35 33.35 -31.98
N THR A 218 57.45 32.66 -32.24
CA THR A 218 58.74 33.27 -32.58
C THR A 218 59.08 32.98 -34.02
N GLY A 219 59.12 34.03 -34.83
CA GLY A 219 59.44 33.99 -36.24
C GLY A 219 58.77 35.14 -36.96
N ALA A 220 59.44 35.69 -37.97
CA ALA A 220 58.77 36.60 -38.90
C ALA A 220 57.57 35.86 -39.52
N VAL A 221 56.43 36.55 -39.67
CA VAL A 221 55.36 36.10 -40.56
C VAL A 221 56.05 35.71 -41.87
N PRO A 222 55.93 34.45 -42.35
CA PRO A 222 56.49 34.09 -43.64
C PRO A 222 56.02 35.14 -44.64
N PRO A 223 56.90 35.72 -45.48
CA PRO A 223 56.48 36.75 -46.41
C PRO A 223 55.23 36.24 -47.12
N THR A 224 54.14 37.02 -47.05
CA THR A 224 52.89 36.65 -47.72
C THR A 224 53.27 36.28 -49.15
N PRO A 225 52.99 35.02 -49.59
CA PRO A 225 53.40 34.58 -50.93
C PRO A 225 52.95 35.63 -51.93
N SER A 226 53.83 36.01 -52.86
CA SER A 226 53.42 36.95 -53.90
C SER A 226 52.22 36.36 -54.66
N PRO A 227 51.35 37.18 -55.27
CA PRO A 227 50.24 36.64 -56.06
C PRO A 227 50.69 35.59 -57.09
N PHE A 228 51.86 35.79 -57.69
CA PHE A 228 52.51 34.81 -58.56
C PHE A 228 52.84 33.49 -57.83
N ASP A 229 53.49 33.54 -56.67
CA ASP A 229 53.85 32.33 -55.90
C ASP A 229 52.60 31.56 -55.46
N LYS A 230 51.52 32.27 -55.12
CA LYS A 230 50.24 31.65 -54.80
C LYS A 230 49.66 30.90 -56.00
N CYS A 231 49.66 31.52 -57.19
CA CYS A 231 49.26 30.84 -58.43
C CYS A 231 50.13 29.60 -58.71
N VAL A 232 51.45 29.69 -58.51
CA VAL A 232 52.36 28.55 -58.70
C VAL A 232 52.03 27.42 -57.71
N GLN A 233 51.71 27.74 -56.45
CA GLN A 233 51.26 26.76 -55.45
C GLN A 233 49.93 26.13 -55.83
N ASP A 234 48.97 26.92 -56.30
CA ASP A 234 47.64 26.46 -56.75
C ASP A 234 47.74 25.53 -57.98
N HIS A 235 48.89 25.53 -58.68
CA HIS A 235 49.18 24.69 -59.85
C HIS A 235 50.36 23.72 -59.62
N ASP A 236 50.36 23.02 -58.49
CA ASP A 236 51.32 21.94 -58.17
C ASP A 236 52.80 22.36 -58.24
N GLY A 237 53.08 23.62 -57.90
CA GLY A 237 54.42 24.18 -57.94
C GLY A 237 54.92 24.52 -59.36
N LYS A 238 54.05 24.57 -60.36
CA LYS A 238 54.42 24.88 -61.75
C LYS A 238 53.96 26.27 -62.15
N SER A 239 54.89 27.11 -62.57
CA SER A 239 54.59 28.41 -63.19
C SER A 239 54.06 28.31 -64.62
N THR A 240 54.15 27.12 -65.24
CA THR A 240 53.64 26.84 -66.57
C THR A 240 53.05 25.44 -66.61
N PHE A 241 51.82 25.32 -67.07
CA PHE A 241 51.02 24.09 -67.04
C PHE A 241 50.05 24.03 -68.22
N LYS A 242 49.37 22.90 -68.42
CA LYS A 242 48.38 22.73 -69.48
C LYS A 242 46.97 22.69 -68.89
N ILE A 243 46.09 23.57 -69.34
CA ILE A 243 44.65 23.48 -69.09
C ILE A 243 43.99 23.08 -70.41
N ASN A 244 43.31 21.94 -70.44
CA ASN A 244 42.60 21.43 -71.62
C ASN A 244 43.46 21.41 -72.91
N GLY A 245 44.74 21.07 -72.78
CA GLY A 245 45.70 21.02 -73.89
C GLY A 245 46.30 22.37 -74.31
N VAL A 246 45.84 23.50 -73.74
CA VAL A 246 46.39 24.83 -73.97
C VAL A 246 47.48 25.13 -72.94
N MET A 247 48.60 25.70 -73.40
CA MET A 247 49.67 26.15 -72.51
C MET A 247 49.24 27.40 -71.76
N CYS A 248 49.31 27.33 -70.44
CA CYS A 248 48.99 28.42 -69.52
C CYS A 248 50.14 28.64 -68.56
N GLY A 249 50.26 29.86 -68.03
CA GLY A 249 51.23 30.19 -67.01
C GLY A 249 50.70 31.21 -66.03
N CYS A 250 51.27 31.20 -64.83
CA CYS A 250 51.05 32.24 -63.84
C CYS A 250 51.72 33.54 -64.30
N ILE A 251 51.05 34.67 -64.12
CA ILE A 251 51.64 36.00 -64.33
C ILE A 251 51.75 36.75 -63.01
N VAL A 252 52.43 37.91 -63.02
CA VAL A 252 52.89 38.62 -61.82
C VAL A 252 51.75 38.96 -60.83
N ASP A 253 50.53 39.18 -61.33
CA ASP A 253 49.36 39.48 -60.52
C ASP A 253 48.67 38.24 -59.91
N GLY A 254 49.18 37.04 -60.17
CA GLY A 254 48.64 35.77 -59.67
C GLY A 254 47.52 35.18 -60.52
N SER A 255 47.18 35.80 -61.66
CA SER A 255 46.24 35.22 -62.62
C SER A 255 46.91 34.21 -63.55
N VAL A 256 46.09 33.36 -64.17
CA VAL A 256 46.51 32.38 -65.17
C VAL A 256 46.28 32.96 -66.56
N GLN A 257 47.34 33.04 -67.37
CA GLN A 257 47.25 33.45 -68.76
C GLN A 257 47.53 32.25 -69.68
N CYS A 258 46.63 31.98 -70.62
CA CYS A 258 46.74 30.88 -71.57
C CYS A 258 47.01 31.40 -72.99
N THR A 259 47.97 30.80 -73.69
CA THR A 259 48.26 31.11 -75.10
C THR A 259 47.75 29.98 -75.99
N GLY A 260 46.54 30.15 -76.55
CA GLY A 260 45.98 29.25 -77.54
C GLY A 260 44.57 29.68 -77.96
N ALA A 261 44.34 29.83 -79.27
CA ALA A 261 43.02 30.09 -79.81
C ALA A 261 42.09 28.91 -79.50
N ILE A 262 40.93 29.20 -78.88
CA ILE A 262 39.81 28.25 -78.85
C ILE A 262 39.39 28.09 -80.31
N LYS A 263 39.59 26.92 -80.91
CA LYS A 263 38.80 26.55 -82.09
C LYS A 263 37.40 26.22 -81.57
N PRO A 264 36.34 26.95 -81.96
CA PRO A 264 34.99 26.53 -81.66
C PRO A 264 34.74 25.16 -82.30
N GLN A 265 34.14 24.25 -81.54
CA GLN A 265 33.58 23.00 -82.07
C GLN A 265 32.30 23.31 -82.85
#